data_AF-A0A4R6EWV3-F1
#
_entry.id   AF-A0A4R6EWV3-F1
#
_cell.length_a   1.000
_cell.length_b   1.000
_cell.length_c   1.000
_cell.angle_alpha   90.00
_cell.angle_beta   90.00
_cell.angle_gamma   90.00
#
_symmetry.space_group_name_H-M   'P 1'
#
loop_
_entity.id
_entity.type
_entity.pdbx_description
1 polymer ?
#
loop_
_entity_poly.entity_id
_entity_poly.type
_entity_poly.pdbx_seq_one_letter_code
_entity_poly.pdbx_strand_id
1 'polypeptide(L)'
;MKVLKDRGYEYGEHWGPHDIDNREFGSDAKSRRELAREGYEIDGQTYSMTFQVVPKVGIDTGIESVREILSSCVFDEEKCSEGISHLEGYRKEWDDKRGCWKDKPLHDYTSHGSDGFRYFAVAKNNRKQVGTVFF
;
A
#
# COMPACT_ATOMS: atom_id res chain seq x y z
N MET A 1 16.08 -4.40 1.56
CA MET A 1 16.46 -4.21 0.15
C MET A 1 17.34 -5.34 -0.42
N LYS A 2 18.12 -6.09 0.37
CA LYS A 2 18.85 -7.30 -0.11
C LYS A 2 17.93 -8.25 -0.89
N VAL A 3 16.86 -8.71 -0.25
CA VAL A 3 15.80 -9.53 -0.89
C VAL A 3 15.20 -8.88 -2.15
N LEU A 4 15.07 -7.55 -2.17
CA LEU A 4 14.52 -6.84 -3.33
C LEU A 4 15.51 -6.85 -4.50
N LYS A 5 16.78 -6.56 -4.25
CA LYS A 5 17.86 -6.62 -5.25
C LYS A 5 18.05 -8.03 -5.79
N ASP A 6 17.98 -9.05 -4.93
CA ASP A 6 18.16 -10.45 -5.30
C ASP A 6 17.07 -10.94 -6.27
N ARG A 7 15.90 -10.30 -6.27
CA ARG A 7 14.81 -10.61 -7.22
C ARG A 7 15.06 -10.08 -8.64
N GLY A 8 16.08 -9.26 -8.85
CA GLY A 8 16.45 -8.74 -10.17
C GLY A 8 15.46 -7.72 -10.76
N TYR A 9 14.53 -7.20 -9.96
CA TYR A 9 13.60 -6.16 -10.41
C TYR A 9 14.21 -4.76 -10.26
N GLU A 10 13.94 -3.90 -11.23
CA GLU A 10 14.13 -2.45 -11.08
C GLU A 10 12.89 -1.86 -10.39
N TYR A 11 13.06 -1.46 -9.12
CA TYR A 11 11.98 -0.87 -8.34
C TYR A 11 11.86 0.61 -8.66
N GLY A 12 10.65 1.06 -8.98
CA GLY A 12 10.34 2.47 -9.16
C GLY A 12 10.13 3.17 -7.81
N GLU A 13 8.89 3.58 -7.57
CA GLU A 13 8.53 4.33 -6.37
C GLU A 13 8.07 3.41 -5.23
N HIS A 14 8.33 3.83 -3.99
CA HIS A 14 7.82 3.18 -2.80
C HIS A 14 6.73 4.03 -2.16
N TRP A 15 5.57 3.43 -1.92
CA TRP A 15 4.42 4.10 -1.32
C TRP A 15 4.08 3.44 0.01
N GLY A 16 3.94 4.25 1.06
CA GLY A 16 3.65 3.83 2.42
C GLY A 16 2.29 4.33 2.91
N PRO A 17 1.69 3.63 3.89
CA PRO A 17 0.47 4.07 4.54
C PRO A 17 0.67 5.36 5.35
N HIS A 18 -0.41 5.96 5.82
CA HIS A 18 -0.36 7.24 6.54
C HIS A 18 0.39 7.17 7.88
N ASP A 19 0.44 6.01 8.52
CA ASP A 19 1.13 5.81 9.80
C ASP A 19 2.65 5.68 9.67
N ILE A 20 3.20 5.70 8.45
CA ILE A 20 4.65 5.66 8.24
C ILE A 20 5.38 6.89 8.81
N ASP A 21 4.64 8.00 8.97
CA ASP A 21 5.13 9.23 9.59
C ASP A 21 4.95 9.24 11.12
N ASN A 22 4.35 8.21 11.71
CA ASN A 22 4.23 8.11 13.16
C ASN A 22 5.63 7.93 13.77
N ARG A 23 5.96 8.78 14.73
CA ARG A 23 7.23 8.75 15.46
C ARG A 23 7.15 7.73 16.59
N GLU A 24 8.22 6.96 16.75
CA GLU A 24 8.36 6.06 17.89
C GLU A 24 8.71 6.84 19.15
N PHE A 25 8.24 6.38 20.32
CA PHE A 25 8.49 7.01 21.63
C PHE A 25 9.92 6.84 22.16
N GLY A 26 10.86 6.34 21.34
CA GLY A 26 12.27 6.13 21.71
C GLY A 26 13.14 7.40 21.60
N SER A 27 14.39 7.28 22.06
CA SER A 27 15.35 8.39 22.24
C SER A 27 15.59 9.26 21.00
N ASP A 28 15.46 8.69 19.80
CA ASP A 28 15.76 9.37 18.54
C ASP A 28 14.53 9.98 17.85
N ALA A 29 13.31 9.73 18.36
CA ALA A 29 12.04 10.27 17.87
C ALA A 29 11.82 10.22 16.34
N LYS A 30 12.39 9.21 15.66
CA LYS A 30 12.29 9.03 14.21
C LYS A 30 11.00 8.32 13.83
N SER A 31 10.46 8.68 12.67
CA SER A 31 9.39 7.98 11.98
C SER A 31 9.93 6.78 11.22
N ARG A 32 9.05 5.82 10.89
CA ARG A 32 9.40 4.68 10.03
C ARG A 32 9.91 5.13 8.66
N ARG A 33 9.41 6.26 8.15
CA ARG A 33 9.87 6.87 6.90
C ARG A 33 11.31 7.38 7.02
N GLU A 34 11.66 8.03 8.12
CA GLU A 34 13.03 8.53 8.37
C GLU A 34 14.01 7.36 8.50
N LEU A 35 13.66 6.34 9.28
CA LEU A 35 14.48 5.13 9.43
C LEU A 35 14.71 4.42 8.09
N ALA A 36 13.66 4.27 7.27
CA ALA A 36 13.79 3.69 5.94
C ALA A 36 14.72 4.50 5.04
N ARG A 37 14.68 5.84 5.12
CA ARG A 37 15.51 6.75 4.32
C ARG A 37 16.98 6.72 4.75
N GLU A 38 17.26 6.68 6.04
CA GLU A 38 18.61 6.54 6.57
C GLU A 38 19.21 5.19 6.18
N GLY A 39 18.38 4.15 6.19
CA GLY A 39 18.76 2.81 5.77
C GLY A 39 19.51 2.05 6.85
N TYR A 40 19.76 0.77 6.54
CA TYR A 40 20.42 -0.16 7.45
C TYR A 40 21.63 -0.77 6.76
N GLU A 41 22.73 -0.88 7.50
CA GLU A 41 23.91 -1.62 7.03
C GLU A 41 23.68 -3.12 7.21
N ILE A 42 23.83 -3.87 6.13
CA ILE A 42 23.75 -5.33 6.10
C ILE A 42 24.92 -5.81 5.23
N ASP A 43 25.77 -6.67 5.76
CA ASP A 43 26.94 -7.23 5.06
C ASP A 43 27.87 -6.15 4.45
N GLY A 44 28.10 -5.05 5.18
CA GLY A 44 28.95 -3.94 4.73
C GLY A 44 28.35 -3.07 3.63
N GLN A 45 27.05 -3.20 3.35
CA GLN A 45 26.32 -2.36 2.40
C GLN A 45 25.13 -1.69 3.07
N THR A 46 24.99 -0.38 2.88
CA THR A 46 23.81 0.37 3.35
C THR A 46 22.65 0.21 2.38
N TYR A 47 21.49 -0.14 2.92
CA TYR A 47 20.24 -0.28 2.18
C TYR A 47 19.21 0.70 2.69
N SER A 48 18.84 1.68 1.86
CA SER A 48 17.81 2.69 2.17
C SER A 48 16.66 2.65 1.16
N MET A 49 15.52 3.21 1.57
CA MET A 49 14.29 3.34 0.78
C MET A 49 13.63 4.68 1.06
N THR A 50 13.22 5.37 -0.01
CA THR A 50 12.45 6.61 0.10
C THR A 50 10.98 6.32 -0.15
N PHE A 51 10.15 6.53 0.87
CA PHE A 51 8.70 6.37 0.77
C PHE A 51 7.98 7.68 0.50
N GLN A 52 7.01 7.62 -0.41
CA GLN A 52 5.94 8.61 -0.53
C GLN A 52 4.74 8.14 0.29
N VAL A 53 3.98 9.08 0.85
CA VAL A 53 2.76 8.74 1.60
C VAL A 53 1.58 8.74 0.64
N VAL A 54 0.82 7.65 0.63
CA VAL A 54 -0.36 7.48 -0.24
C VAL A 54 -1.34 8.63 -0.01
N PRO A 55 -2.02 9.17 -1.05
CA PRO A 55 -3.08 10.15 -0.88
C PRO A 55 -4.15 9.69 0.11
N LYS A 56 -4.60 10.59 1.01
CA LYS A 56 -5.62 10.29 2.00
C LYS A 56 -7.01 10.39 1.38
N VAL A 57 -7.62 9.24 1.08
CA VAL A 57 -8.97 9.12 0.51
C VAL A 57 -9.85 8.23 1.39
N GLY A 58 -11.17 8.31 1.18
CA GLY A 58 -12.13 7.41 1.83
C GLY A 58 -11.97 5.96 1.37
N ILE A 59 -12.45 5.01 2.19
CA ILE A 59 -12.35 3.58 1.89
C ILE A 59 -13.04 3.26 0.55
N ASP A 60 -14.24 3.79 0.33
CA ASP A 60 -15.01 3.57 -0.89
C ASP A 60 -14.29 4.14 -2.12
N THR A 61 -13.75 5.35 -2.03
CA THR A 61 -12.93 5.94 -3.10
C THR A 61 -11.71 5.06 -3.45
N GLY A 62 -11.06 4.49 -2.43
CA GLY A 62 -9.96 3.56 -2.65
C GLY A 62 -10.42 2.26 -3.33
N ILE A 63 -11.58 1.72 -2.95
CA ILE A 63 -12.16 0.53 -3.59
C ILE A 63 -12.49 0.81 -5.06
N GLU A 64 -13.09 1.96 -5.38
CA GLU A 64 -13.36 2.33 -6.77
C GLU A 64 -12.08 2.51 -7.57
N SER A 65 -11.03 3.08 -6.98
CA SER A 65 -9.71 3.16 -7.62
C SER A 65 -9.15 1.77 -7.97
N VAL A 66 -9.38 0.77 -7.11
CA VAL A 66 -9.01 -0.63 -7.39
C VAL A 66 -9.79 -1.15 -8.59
N ARG A 67 -11.12 -0.96 -8.62
CA ARG A 67 -11.97 -1.42 -9.73
C ARG A 67 -11.54 -0.83 -11.07
N GLU A 68 -11.15 0.44 -11.10
CA GLU A 68 -10.68 1.14 -12.30
C GLU A 68 -9.37 0.55 -12.83
N ILE A 69 -8.40 0.29 -11.96
CA ILE A 69 -7.05 -0.11 -12.39
C ILE A 69 -6.90 -1.63 -12.61
N LEU A 70 -7.78 -2.45 -12.04
CA LEU A 70 -7.64 -3.91 -12.05
C LEU A 70 -7.57 -4.47 -13.49
N SER A 71 -8.34 -3.90 -14.41
CA SER A 71 -8.34 -4.29 -15.84
C SER A 71 -7.01 -4.01 -16.56
N SER A 72 -6.17 -3.14 -16.00
CA SER A 72 -4.85 -2.79 -16.52
C SER A 72 -3.71 -3.56 -15.84
N CYS A 73 -4.04 -4.49 -14.93
CA CYS A 73 -3.06 -5.22 -14.13
C CYS A 73 -2.95 -6.68 -14.62
N VAL A 74 -1.72 -7.19 -14.63
CA VAL A 74 -1.42 -8.61 -14.86
C VAL A 74 -0.67 -9.14 -13.65
N PHE A 75 -1.13 -10.27 -13.12
CA PHE A 75 -0.55 -10.91 -11.96
C PHE A 75 0.06 -12.26 -12.36
N ASP A 76 1.24 -12.55 -11.81
CA ASP A 76 1.84 -13.89 -11.87
C ASP A 76 1.05 -14.78 -10.88
N GLU A 77 0.34 -15.78 -11.40
CA GLU A 77 -0.59 -16.60 -10.62
C GLU A 77 0.08 -17.29 -9.42
N GLU A 78 1.29 -17.82 -9.61
CA GLU A 78 2.00 -18.55 -8.56
C GLU A 78 2.60 -17.58 -7.53
N LYS A 79 3.34 -16.55 -8.01
CA LYS A 79 4.05 -15.62 -7.13
C LYS A 79 3.12 -14.66 -6.40
N CYS A 80 1.92 -14.43 -6.92
CA CYS A 80 0.92 -13.53 -6.35
C CYS A 80 -0.30 -14.26 -5.79
N SER A 81 -0.28 -15.59 -5.70
CA SER A 81 -1.40 -16.43 -5.23
C SER A 81 -2.07 -15.93 -3.94
N GLU A 82 -1.29 -15.60 -2.91
CA GLU A 82 -1.82 -15.05 -1.65
C GLU A 82 -2.55 -13.71 -1.87
N GLY A 83 -1.93 -12.79 -2.61
CA GLY A 83 -2.52 -11.49 -2.92
C GLY A 83 -3.80 -11.59 -3.77
N ILE A 84 -3.81 -12.50 -4.74
CA ILE A 84 -5.00 -12.80 -5.55
C ILE A 84 -6.12 -13.33 -4.65
N SER A 85 -5.83 -14.30 -3.78
CA SER A 85 -6.83 -14.87 -2.85
C SER A 85 -7.44 -13.82 -1.93
N HIS A 86 -6.65 -12.83 -1.52
CA HIS A 86 -7.12 -11.71 -0.71
C HIS A 86 -8.04 -10.79 -1.52
N LEU A 87 -7.68 -10.44 -2.76
CA LEU A 87 -8.52 -9.62 -3.63
C LEU A 87 -9.87 -10.31 -3.95
N GLU A 88 -9.86 -11.62 -4.17
CA GLU A 88 -11.06 -12.41 -4.44
C GLU A 88 -11.96 -12.55 -3.21
N GLY A 89 -11.39 -12.65 -2.01
CA GLY A 89 -12.12 -12.83 -0.76
C GLY A 89 -12.61 -11.55 -0.08
N TYR A 90 -12.14 -10.38 -0.52
CA TYR A 90 -12.47 -9.08 0.08
C TYR A 90 -13.94 -8.71 -0.13
N ARG A 91 -14.67 -8.48 0.97
CA ARG A 91 -16.14 -8.33 0.94
C ARG A 91 -16.66 -7.38 2.01
N LYS A 92 -17.92 -6.96 1.87
CA LYS A 92 -18.64 -6.23 2.92
C LYS A 92 -18.96 -7.15 4.10
N GLU A 93 -19.02 -6.57 5.29
CA GLU A 93 -19.51 -7.28 6.47
C GLU A 93 -21.04 -7.26 6.51
N TRP A 94 -21.66 -8.42 6.75
CA TRP A 94 -23.11 -8.53 6.97
C TRP A 94 -23.43 -8.33 8.45
N ASP A 95 -24.47 -7.54 8.76
CA ASP A 95 -25.01 -7.38 10.11
C ASP A 95 -26.28 -8.23 10.26
N ASP A 96 -26.14 -9.42 10.86
CA ASP A 96 -27.26 -10.35 11.08
C ASP A 96 -28.38 -9.76 11.94
N LYS A 97 -28.06 -8.84 12.85
CA LYS A 97 -29.06 -8.25 13.76
C LYS A 97 -29.91 -7.21 13.04
N ARG A 98 -29.29 -6.46 12.14
CA ARG A 98 -29.96 -5.39 11.37
C ARG A 98 -30.47 -5.86 10.01
N GLY A 99 -30.05 -7.03 9.55
CA GLY A 99 -30.40 -7.58 8.24
C GLY A 99 -29.90 -6.73 7.09
N CYS A 100 -28.72 -6.10 7.24
CA CYS A 100 -28.14 -5.23 6.22
C CYS A 100 -26.62 -5.35 6.15
N TRP A 101 -26.03 -4.92 5.02
CA TRP A 101 -24.58 -4.78 4.89
C TRP A 101 -24.08 -3.55 5.65
N LYS A 102 -22.94 -3.69 6.33
CA LYS A 102 -22.24 -2.55 6.94
C LYS A 102 -21.59 -1.69 5.87
N ASP A 103 -21.37 -0.42 6.21
CA ASP A 103 -20.66 0.53 5.36
C ASP A 103 -19.18 0.16 5.20
N LYS A 104 -18.61 -0.53 6.20
CA LYS A 104 -17.21 -0.94 6.19
C LYS A 104 -17.05 -2.37 5.65
N PRO A 105 -15.94 -2.64 4.93
CA PRO A 105 -15.56 -3.99 4.54
C PRO A 105 -15.29 -4.85 5.78
N LEU A 106 -15.50 -6.16 5.64
CA LEU A 106 -15.16 -7.12 6.68
C LEU A 106 -13.66 -7.12 6.90
N HIS A 107 -13.26 -7.01 8.18
CA HIS A 107 -11.87 -7.11 8.55
C HIS A 107 -11.50 -8.56 8.90
N ASP A 108 -10.89 -9.26 7.95
CA ASP A 108 -10.36 -10.61 8.09
C ASP A 108 -8.98 -10.74 7.41
N TYR A 109 -8.47 -11.96 7.26
CA TYR A 109 -7.16 -12.23 6.65
C TYR A 109 -7.01 -11.65 5.23
N THR A 110 -8.12 -11.45 4.50
CA THR A 110 -8.11 -10.87 3.15
C THR A 110 -7.84 -9.37 3.14
N SER A 111 -7.91 -8.70 4.30
CA SER A 111 -7.79 -7.25 4.40
C SER A 111 -6.38 -6.76 4.08
N HIS A 112 -5.34 -7.41 4.59
CA HIS A 112 -3.97 -6.90 4.47
C HIS A 112 -3.48 -6.86 3.02
N GLY A 113 -3.71 -7.92 2.24
CA GLY A 113 -3.35 -7.94 0.82
C GLY A 113 -4.18 -6.95 0.00
N SER A 114 -5.48 -6.91 0.26
CA SER A 114 -6.42 -6.02 -0.44
C SER A 114 -6.15 -4.55 -0.16
N ASP A 115 -5.85 -4.20 1.09
CA ASP A 115 -5.49 -2.83 1.48
C ASP A 115 -4.16 -2.39 0.88
N GLY A 116 -3.19 -3.31 0.78
CA GLY A 116 -1.93 -3.06 0.06
C GLY A 116 -2.17 -2.73 -1.42
N PHE A 117 -2.99 -3.53 -2.11
CA PHE A 117 -3.34 -3.26 -3.50
C PHE A 117 -4.17 -1.97 -3.66
N ARG A 118 -5.06 -1.69 -2.70
CA ARG A 118 -5.81 -0.44 -2.65
C ARG A 118 -4.91 0.78 -2.55
N TYR A 119 -3.86 0.73 -1.73
CA TYR A 119 -2.87 1.81 -1.69
C TYR A 119 -2.13 2.00 -3.01
N PHE A 120 -1.79 0.91 -3.70
CA PHE A 120 -1.25 0.99 -5.05
C PHE A 120 -2.22 1.70 -6.01
N ALA A 121 -3.49 1.29 -6.01
CA ALA A 121 -4.51 1.89 -6.87
C ALA A 121 -4.73 3.38 -6.55
N VAL A 122 -4.78 3.75 -5.28
CA VAL A 122 -4.91 5.15 -4.84
C VAL A 122 -3.68 5.96 -5.26
N ALA A 123 -2.47 5.43 -5.07
CA ALA A 123 -1.24 6.09 -5.49
C ALA A 123 -1.12 6.26 -7.02
N LYS A 124 -1.79 5.43 -7.81
CA LYS A 124 -1.85 5.55 -9.27
C LYS A 124 -2.92 6.53 -9.74
N ASN A 125 -4.15 6.41 -9.24
CA ASN A 125 -5.30 7.14 -9.78
C ASN A 125 -5.56 8.49 -9.09
N ASN A 126 -5.11 8.66 -7.84
CA ASN A 126 -5.47 9.81 -6.99
C ASN A 126 -4.28 10.72 -6.72
N ARG A 127 -3.29 10.74 -7.62
CA ARG A 127 -2.22 11.74 -7.55
C ARG A 127 -2.83 13.13 -7.74
N LYS A 128 -2.57 14.03 -6.81
CA LYS A 128 -2.79 15.45 -7.07
C LYS A 128 -1.89 15.83 -8.26
N GLN A 129 -2.48 16.21 -9.38
CA GLN A 129 -1.73 16.92 -10.41
C GLN A 129 -1.18 18.18 -9.76
N VAL A 130 0.13 18.19 -9.50
CA VAL A 130 0.83 19.44 -9.26
C VAL A 130 0.84 20.12 -10.62
N GLY A 131 -0.01 21.13 -10.78
CA GLY A 131 -0.17 21.83 -12.05
C GLY A 131 1.20 22.21 -12.61
N THR A 132 1.46 21.81 -13.85
CA THR A 132 2.64 22.24 -14.61
C THR A 132 2.60 23.77 -14.69
N VAL A 133 3.39 24.44 -13.85
CA VAL A 133 3.67 25.87 -14.03
C VAL A 133 4.67 25.92 -15.18
N PHE A 134 4.18 26.25 -16.37
CA PHE A 134 5.05 26.64 -17.48
C PHE A 134 5.60 28.05 -17.16
N PHE A 135 6.94 28.16 -17.10
CA PHE A 135 7.65 29.44 -17.15
C PHE A 135 7.89 29.85 -18.60
#